data_AF-A0A9E5MYZ5-F1
#
_entry.id   AF-A0A9E5MYZ5-F1
#
_cell.length_a   1.000
_cell.length_b   1.000
_cell.length_c   1.000
_cell.angle_alpha   90.00
_cell.angle_beta   90.00
_cell.angle_gamma   90.00
#
_symmetry.space_group_name_H-M   'P 1'
#
loop_
_entity.id
_entity.type
_entity.pdbx_description
1 polymer ?
#
loop_
_entity_poly.entity_id
_entity_poly.type
_entity_poly.pdbx_seq_one_letter_code
_entity_poly.pdbx_strand_id
1 'polypeptide(L)'
;PPGSYGIGSQYGYRQPRDREKASACTAIGLLCRMYLGTRKEDPGLQLGVASIAERGPLRNNMYYNYYASMLLYQADGPDGQRWKEWNVRMREFLIQTQVKRGKDQGSWYFHGGHGPRAGGRVYCTAMAAMTLEVYYRYMPLYQRGNVEKDDFPLE
;
A
#
# COMPACT_ATOMS: atom_id res chain seq x y z
N PRO A 1 9.15 22.36 -15.21
CA PRO A 1 8.08 21.44 -15.70
C PRO A 1 6.76 21.73 -14.98
N PRO A 2 5.60 21.75 -15.66
CA PRO A 2 4.32 21.96 -15.00
C PRO A 2 4.17 20.92 -13.89
N GLY A 3 4.00 21.39 -12.65
CA GLY A 3 4.10 20.55 -11.46
C GLY A 3 3.10 19.40 -11.50
N SER A 4 3.54 18.21 -11.07
CA SER A 4 2.76 16.98 -10.91
C SER A 4 1.46 17.12 -10.11
N TYR A 5 1.26 18.27 -9.46
CA TYR A 5 0.09 18.66 -8.68
C TYR A 5 -1.19 18.81 -9.49
N GLY A 6 -1.10 19.34 -10.72
CA GLY A 6 -2.30 19.68 -11.52
C GLY A 6 -3.09 18.46 -12.00
N ILE A 7 -2.46 17.29 -12.06
CA ILE A 7 -3.09 16.07 -12.59
C ILE A 7 -3.58 15.09 -11.50
N GLY A 8 -3.43 15.44 -10.22
CA GLY A 8 -3.87 14.59 -9.11
C GLY A 8 -3.01 13.34 -8.86
N SER A 9 -1.69 13.45 -9.05
CA SER A 9 -0.75 12.34 -8.75
C SER A 9 -0.19 12.36 -7.33
N GLN A 10 -0.42 13.44 -6.57
CA GLN A 10 0.13 13.66 -5.22
C GLN A 10 -0.89 14.30 -4.29
N TYR A 11 -0.84 13.92 -3.02
CA TYR A 11 -1.78 14.39 -2.00
C TYR A 11 -1.07 14.68 -0.67
N GLY A 12 -1.65 15.59 0.12
CA GLY A 12 -1.19 15.93 1.46
C GLY A 12 -2.32 16.53 2.29
N TYR A 13 -2.13 16.61 3.61
CA TYR A 13 -3.19 17.03 4.55
C TYR A 13 -3.75 18.43 4.33
N ARG A 14 -2.91 19.39 3.91
CA ARG A 14 -3.34 20.78 3.63
C ARG A 14 -3.10 21.17 2.18
N GLN A 15 -1.98 20.74 1.64
CA GLN A 15 -1.58 20.90 0.24
C GLN A 15 -0.71 19.69 -0.12
N PRO A 16 -0.64 19.30 -1.39
CA PRO A 16 0.40 18.39 -1.86
C PRO A 16 1.77 18.96 -1.47
N ARG A 17 2.53 18.27 -0.62
CA ARG A 17 3.82 18.79 -0.14
C ARG A 17 4.93 18.46 -1.16
N ASP A 18 5.66 19.48 -1.59
CA ASP A 18 6.84 19.38 -2.47
C ASP A 18 7.93 18.42 -1.98
N ARG A 19 8.02 18.19 -0.67
CA ARG A 19 9.13 17.42 -0.08
C ARG A 19 9.01 15.90 -0.22
N GLU A 20 7.81 15.34 -0.40
CA GLU A 20 7.63 13.89 -0.46
C GLU A 20 6.61 13.48 -1.52
N LYS A 21 7.08 13.29 -2.75
CA LYS A 21 6.28 12.91 -3.93
C LYS A 21 5.49 11.59 -3.77
N ALA A 22 5.84 10.76 -2.79
CA ALA A 22 5.24 9.46 -2.51
C ALA A 22 4.94 9.31 -1.00
N SER A 23 4.03 10.13 -0.47
CA SER A 23 3.66 10.10 0.95
C SER A 23 2.53 9.09 1.24
N ALA A 24 2.25 8.84 2.52
CA ALA A 24 1.07 8.04 2.92
C ALA A 24 -0.23 8.70 2.45
N CYS A 25 -0.32 10.04 2.50
CA CYS A 25 -1.48 10.77 1.98
C CYS A 25 -1.64 10.57 0.47
N THR A 26 -0.54 10.51 -0.29
CA THR A 26 -0.59 10.18 -1.72
C THR A 26 -1.17 8.79 -1.93
N ALA A 27 -0.69 7.78 -1.19
CA ALA A 27 -1.22 6.42 -1.30
C ALA A 27 -2.73 6.36 -1.01
N ILE A 28 -3.17 7.02 0.07
CA ILE A 28 -4.58 7.09 0.47
C ILE A 28 -5.42 7.82 -0.58
N GLY A 29 -4.97 9.00 -1.04
CA GLY A 29 -5.71 9.81 -2.01
C GLY A 29 -5.92 9.08 -3.34
N LEU A 30 -4.90 8.37 -3.80
CA LEU A 30 -4.99 7.55 -5.01
C LEU A 30 -5.92 6.34 -4.83
N LEU A 31 -5.85 5.66 -3.66
CA LEU A 31 -6.80 4.58 -3.32
C LEU A 31 -8.24 5.09 -3.32
N CYS A 32 -8.52 6.22 -2.66
CA CYS A 32 -9.85 6.84 -2.68
C CYS A 32 -10.31 7.12 -4.12
N ARG A 33 -9.42 7.64 -4.97
CA ARG A 33 -9.73 7.88 -6.38
C ARG A 33 -10.10 6.61 -7.13
N MET A 34 -9.39 5.51 -6.90
CA MET A 34 -9.70 4.22 -7.50
C MET A 34 -11.05 3.70 -7.03
N TYR A 35 -11.34 3.76 -5.73
CA TYR A 35 -12.64 3.37 -5.17
C TYR A 35 -13.80 4.25 -5.66
N LEU A 36 -13.54 5.52 -5.96
CA LEU A 36 -14.53 6.45 -6.54
C LEU A 36 -14.63 6.35 -8.07
N GLY A 37 -14.00 5.34 -8.70
CA GLY A 37 -14.20 5.03 -10.11
C GLY A 37 -13.23 5.72 -11.09
N THR A 38 -12.10 6.25 -10.61
CA THR A 38 -11.04 6.73 -11.51
C THR A 38 -10.56 5.57 -12.40
N ARG A 39 -10.51 5.80 -13.72
CA ARG A 39 -10.03 4.82 -14.69
C ARG A 39 -8.54 4.54 -14.51
N LYS A 40 -8.11 3.31 -14.79
CA LYS A 40 -6.71 2.88 -14.65
C LYS A 40 -5.77 3.70 -15.55
N GLU A 41 -6.27 4.20 -16.69
CA GLU A 41 -5.51 4.97 -17.67
C GLU A 41 -5.33 6.44 -17.28
N ASP A 42 -5.93 6.89 -16.16
CA ASP A 42 -5.78 8.26 -15.68
C ASP A 42 -4.29 8.60 -15.48
N PRO A 43 -3.75 9.63 -16.16
CA PRO A 43 -2.33 9.96 -16.10
C PRO A 43 -1.86 10.30 -14.69
N GLY A 44 -2.72 10.93 -13.88
CA GLY A 44 -2.43 11.26 -12.49
C GLY A 44 -2.30 10.02 -11.62
N LEU A 45 -3.24 9.08 -11.77
CA LEU A 45 -3.20 7.79 -11.09
C LEU A 45 -1.93 7.02 -11.47
N GLN A 46 -1.63 6.87 -12.76
CA GLN A 46 -0.46 6.14 -13.25
C GLN A 46 0.85 6.73 -12.72
N LEU A 47 0.99 8.06 -12.76
CA LEU A 47 2.16 8.75 -12.25
C LEU A 47 2.32 8.58 -10.73
N GLY A 48 1.21 8.68 -9.98
CA GLY A 48 1.20 8.52 -8.54
C GLY A 48 1.58 7.10 -8.10
N VAL A 49 0.97 6.09 -8.74
CA VAL A 49 1.29 4.67 -8.52
C VAL A 49 2.76 4.39 -8.85
N ALA A 50 3.29 4.95 -9.94
CA ALA A 50 4.69 4.80 -10.32
C ALA A 50 5.63 5.36 -9.25
N SER A 51 5.33 6.57 -8.74
CA SER A 51 6.14 7.21 -7.69
C SER A 51 6.15 6.42 -6.38
N ILE A 52 5.01 5.81 -6.01
CA ILE A 52 4.92 4.96 -4.81
C ILE A 52 5.72 3.67 -4.99
N ALA A 53 5.61 3.02 -6.16
CA ALA A 53 6.38 1.82 -6.49
C ALA A 53 7.90 2.08 -6.44
N GLU A 54 8.34 3.18 -7.07
CA GLU A 54 9.75 3.60 -7.09
C GLU A 54 10.29 3.86 -5.68
N ARG A 55 9.52 4.55 -4.83
CA ARG A 55 9.93 4.82 -3.44
C ARG A 55 10.15 3.53 -2.64
N GLY A 56 9.29 2.53 -2.84
CA GLY A 56 9.36 1.27 -2.12
C GLY A 56 9.03 1.39 -0.61
N PRO A 57 9.17 0.29 0.13
CA PRO A 57 8.88 0.25 1.57
C PRO A 57 9.79 1.14 2.42
N LEU A 58 9.24 1.72 3.48
CA LEU A 58 9.96 2.53 4.47
C LEU A 58 10.12 1.78 5.80
N ARG A 59 11.35 1.67 6.28
CA ARG A 59 11.69 0.90 7.50
C ARG A 59 11.04 1.45 8.78
N ASN A 60 10.70 2.73 8.82
CA ASN A 60 10.20 3.45 10.00
C ASN A 60 8.76 3.96 9.82
N ASN A 61 8.04 3.52 8.78
CA ASN A 61 6.71 4.05 8.50
C ASN A 61 5.74 2.95 8.02
N MET A 62 5.26 2.16 8.96
CA MET A 62 4.26 1.11 8.68
C MET A 62 2.90 1.66 8.23
N TYR A 63 2.57 2.89 8.61
CA TYR A 63 1.37 3.56 8.12
C TYR A 63 1.43 3.75 6.60
N TYR A 64 2.54 4.31 6.11
CA TYR A 64 2.80 4.41 4.69
C TYR A 64 2.82 3.02 4.02
N ASN A 65 3.58 2.06 4.57
CA ASN A 65 3.74 0.74 3.95
C ASN A 65 2.40 0.02 3.76
N TYR A 66 1.49 0.11 4.73
CA TYR A 66 0.17 -0.50 4.63
C TYR A 66 -0.65 0.08 3.47
N TYR A 67 -0.78 1.40 3.39
CA TYR A 67 -1.54 2.05 2.32
C TYR A 67 -0.87 1.93 0.95
N ALA A 68 0.47 1.99 0.89
CA ALA A 68 1.21 1.77 -0.34
C ALA A 68 1.03 0.33 -0.86
N SER A 69 1.02 -0.66 0.04
CA SER A 69 0.75 -2.06 -0.32
C SER A 69 -0.66 -2.22 -0.90
N MET A 70 -1.68 -1.62 -0.25
CA MET A 70 -3.04 -1.63 -0.78
C MET A 70 -3.14 -0.94 -2.14
N LEU A 71 -2.53 0.23 -2.31
CA LEU A 71 -2.53 0.95 -3.58
C LEU A 71 -1.94 0.11 -4.71
N LEU A 72 -0.74 -0.42 -4.50
CA LEU A 72 -0.03 -1.18 -5.54
C LEU A 72 -0.76 -2.46 -5.89
N TYR A 73 -1.28 -3.18 -4.89
CA TYR A 73 -2.07 -4.38 -5.14
C TYR A 73 -3.35 -4.05 -5.94
N GLN A 74 -4.06 -2.98 -5.58
CA GLN A 74 -5.29 -2.61 -6.26
C GLN A 74 -5.04 -2.10 -7.69
N ALA A 75 -3.93 -1.39 -7.92
CA ALA A 75 -3.62 -0.79 -9.21
C ALA A 75 -3.07 -1.82 -10.20
N ASP A 76 -2.22 -2.72 -9.72
CA ASP A 76 -1.43 -3.63 -10.55
C ASP A 76 -1.97 -5.07 -10.55
N GLY A 77 -2.65 -5.48 -9.47
CA GLY A 77 -3.15 -6.85 -9.29
C GLY A 77 -2.06 -7.85 -8.89
N PRO A 78 -2.43 -9.12 -8.63
CA PRO A 78 -1.51 -10.17 -8.20
C PRO A 78 -0.41 -10.46 -9.23
N ASP A 79 -0.72 -10.30 -10.52
CA ASP A 79 0.21 -10.58 -11.61
C ASP A 79 1.07 -9.39 -12.04
N GLY A 80 0.75 -8.20 -11.51
CA GLY A 80 1.44 -6.96 -11.81
C GLY A 80 2.89 -6.93 -11.33
N GLN A 81 3.79 -6.42 -12.17
CA GLN A 81 5.23 -6.39 -11.88
C GLN A 81 5.57 -5.50 -10.67
N ARG A 82 4.95 -4.32 -10.56
CA ARG A 82 5.18 -3.39 -9.44
C ARG A 82 4.71 -4.00 -8.13
N TRP A 83 3.56 -4.68 -8.16
CA TRP A 83 3.08 -5.41 -6.98
C TRP A 83 4.04 -6.54 -6.59
N LYS A 84 4.46 -7.39 -7.52
CA LYS A 84 5.39 -8.50 -7.26
C LYS A 84 6.69 -8.02 -6.62
N GLU A 85 7.31 -6.99 -7.19
CA GLU A 85 8.54 -6.39 -6.66
C GLU A 85 8.34 -5.78 -5.27
N TRP A 86 7.25 -5.04 -5.07
CA TRP A 86 6.92 -4.46 -3.78
C TRP A 86 6.70 -5.53 -2.72
N ASN A 87 5.87 -6.54 -3.03
CA ASN A 87 5.47 -7.58 -2.09
C ASN A 87 6.67 -8.39 -1.60
N VAL A 88 7.61 -8.74 -2.50
CA VAL A 88 8.85 -9.41 -2.11
C VAL A 88 9.62 -8.54 -1.10
N ARG A 89 9.88 -7.27 -1.42
CA ARG A 89 10.63 -6.36 -0.53
C ARG A 89 9.95 -6.18 0.82
N MET A 90 8.62 -6.01 0.82
CA MET A 90 7.83 -5.77 2.02
C MET A 90 7.76 -7.03 2.90
N ARG A 91 7.50 -8.20 2.30
CA ARG A 91 7.43 -9.49 3.00
C ARG A 91 8.78 -9.84 3.62
N GLU A 92 9.87 -9.78 2.86
CA GLU A 92 11.21 -10.10 3.38
C GLU A 92 11.59 -9.15 4.53
N PHE A 93 11.28 -7.85 4.42
CA PHE A 93 11.50 -6.91 5.50
C PHE A 93 10.74 -7.29 6.78
N LEU A 94 9.46 -7.67 6.69
CA LEU A 94 8.69 -8.08 7.87
C LEU A 94 9.17 -9.41 8.44
N ILE A 95 9.49 -10.40 7.61
CA ILE A 95 10.03 -11.69 8.09
C ILE A 95 11.33 -11.47 8.86
N GLN A 96 12.24 -10.65 8.35
CA GLN A 96 13.55 -10.37 8.95
C GLN A 96 13.44 -9.57 10.25
N THR A 97 12.45 -8.68 10.36
CA THR A 97 12.31 -7.78 11.53
C THR A 97 11.37 -8.31 12.61
N GLN A 98 10.66 -9.42 12.36
CA GLN A 98 9.81 -10.04 13.37
C GLN A 98 10.66 -10.61 14.50
N VAL A 99 10.25 -10.35 15.75
CA VAL A 99 10.93 -10.92 16.92
C VAL A 99 10.79 -12.44 16.91
N LYS A 100 11.93 -13.16 16.94
CA LYS A 100 11.95 -14.63 16.81
C LYS A 100 11.98 -15.39 18.13
N ARG A 101 12.28 -14.73 19.26
CA ARG A 101 12.48 -15.38 20.56
C ARG A 101 12.07 -14.46 21.72
N GLY A 102 11.80 -15.05 22.87
CA GLY A 102 11.46 -14.35 24.11
C GLY A 102 10.00 -13.89 24.16
N LYS A 103 9.68 -13.07 25.17
CA LYS A 103 8.30 -12.64 25.49
C LYS A 103 7.57 -11.89 24.38
N ASP A 104 8.31 -11.28 23.45
CA ASP A 104 7.78 -10.48 22.35
C ASP A 104 7.76 -11.27 21.02
N GLN A 105 7.99 -12.59 21.05
CA GLN A 105 8.03 -13.43 19.85
C GLN A 105 6.77 -13.27 18.99
N GLY A 106 6.95 -13.18 17.67
CA GLY A 106 5.88 -13.01 16.70
C GLY A 106 5.47 -11.54 16.47
N SER A 107 5.90 -10.61 17.32
CA SER A 107 5.57 -9.19 17.20
C SER A 107 6.60 -8.40 16.37
N TRP A 108 6.23 -7.15 16.06
CA TRP A 108 7.13 -6.15 15.46
C TRP A 108 7.21 -4.90 16.31
N TYR A 109 8.37 -4.25 16.27
CA TYR A 109 8.53 -2.90 16.84
C TYR A 109 9.51 -2.09 15.99
N PHE A 110 9.02 -0.98 15.45
CA PHE A 110 9.79 -0.08 14.60
C PHE A 110 9.98 1.24 15.34
N HIS A 111 11.22 1.71 15.45
CA HIS A 111 11.51 2.99 16.09
C HIS A 111 11.24 4.14 15.12
N GLY A 112 10.68 5.23 15.64
CA GLY A 112 10.40 6.45 14.87
C GLY A 112 9.01 6.48 14.20
N GLY A 113 8.62 7.67 13.77
CA GLY A 113 7.29 7.93 13.22
C GLY A 113 6.20 8.13 14.26
N HIS A 114 5.03 8.59 13.82
CA HIS A 114 3.92 8.95 14.70
C HIS A 114 3.21 7.72 15.30
N GLY A 115 3.14 6.62 14.57
CA GLY A 115 2.43 5.41 14.98
C GLY A 115 3.02 4.75 16.24
N PRO A 116 4.31 4.35 16.24
CA PRO A 116 4.93 3.72 17.40
C PRO A 116 4.93 4.62 18.65
N ARG A 117 5.01 5.95 18.48
CA ARG A 117 4.95 6.92 19.60
C ARG A 117 3.61 6.90 20.34
N ALA A 118 2.50 6.68 19.62
CA ALA A 118 1.16 6.69 20.21
C ALA A 118 0.67 5.27 20.58
N GLY A 119 0.91 4.27 19.72
CA GLY A 119 0.35 2.93 19.86
C GLY A 119 1.35 1.81 20.14
N GLY A 120 2.65 2.13 20.24
CA GLY A 120 3.70 1.19 20.63
C GLY A 120 3.78 -0.08 19.78
N ARG A 121 4.18 -1.18 20.43
CA ARG A 121 4.36 -2.51 19.81
C ARG A 121 3.07 -3.10 19.26
N VAL A 122 1.93 -2.88 19.93
CA VAL A 122 0.63 -3.38 19.49
C VAL A 122 0.28 -2.80 18.13
N TYR A 123 0.41 -1.47 17.98
CA TYR A 123 0.21 -0.81 16.69
C TYR A 123 1.14 -1.35 15.60
N CYS A 124 2.44 -1.46 15.89
CA CYS A 124 3.42 -1.96 14.92
C CYS A 124 3.08 -3.36 14.43
N THR A 125 2.67 -4.23 15.36
CA THR A 125 2.33 -5.62 15.08
C THR A 125 1.04 -5.72 14.26
N ALA A 126 0.00 -4.98 14.63
CA ALA A 126 -1.25 -4.95 13.88
C ALA A 126 -1.03 -4.45 12.44
N MET A 127 -0.27 -3.37 12.27
CA MET A 127 0.03 -2.83 10.94
C MET A 127 0.88 -3.80 10.09
N ALA A 128 1.85 -4.48 10.69
CA ALA A 128 2.65 -5.50 10.01
C ALA A 128 1.79 -6.67 9.55
N ALA A 129 0.94 -7.20 10.42
CA ALA A 129 0.01 -8.29 10.09
C ALA A 129 -0.94 -7.88 8.96
N MET A 130 -1.63 -6.74 9.09
CA MET A 130 -2.52 -6.24 8.04
C MET A 130 -1.81 -5.99 6.70
N THR A 131 -0.54 -5.61 6.72
CA THR A 131 0.27 -5.44 5.51
C THR A 131 0.53 -6.77 4.81
N LEU A 132 0.83 -7.83 5.57
CA LEU A 132 1.01 -9.19 5.02
C LEU A 132 -0.29 -9.78 4.47
N GLU A 133 -1.43 -9.27 4.91
CA GLU A 133 -2.74 -9.81 4.54
C GLU A 133 -3.43 -9.07 3.37
N VAL A 134 -2.83 -7.99 2.86
CA VAL A 134 -3.45 -7.13 1.82
C VAL A 134 -3.99 -7.94 0.63
N TYR A 135 -3.21 -8.89 0.13
CA TYR A 135 -3.56 -9.67 -1.06
C TYR A 135 -4.45 -10.89 -0.78
N TYR A 136 -4.74 -11.19 0.49
CA TYR A 136 -5.76 -12.17 0.89
C TYR A 136 -7.11 -11.50 1.17
N ARG A 137 -7.09 -10.25 1.65
CA ARG A 137 -8.29 -9.54 2.12
C ARG A 137 -9.02 -8.78 1.03
N TYR A 138 -8.29 -8.29 0.02
CA TYR A 138 -8.87 -7.42 -1.00
C TYR A 138 -8.83 -8.10 -2.35
N MET A 139 -9.95 -8.07 -3.07
CA MET A 139 -9.99 -8.41 -4.49
C MET A 139 -9.48 -7.20 -5.31
N PRO A 140 -8.61 -7.38 -6.32
CA PRO A 140 -8.15 -6.29 -7.17
C PRO A 140 -9.31 -5.63 -7.93
N LEU A 141 -9.46 -4.31 -7.82
CA LEU A 141 -10.55 -3.55 -8.44
C LEU A 141 -10.63 -3.69 -9.96
N TYR A 142 -9.48 -3.83 -10.62
CA TYR A 142 -9.39 -3.87 -12.07
C TYR A 142 -9.34 -5.29 -12.66
N GLN A 143 -9.46 -6.34 -11.84
CA GLN A 143 -9.69 -7.70 -12.33
C GLN A 143 -11.18 -7.88 -12.66
N ARG A 144 -11.61 -7.35 -13.81
CA ARG A 144 -12.85 -7.78 -14.48
C ARG A 144 -12.45 -8.57 -15.71
N GLY A 145 -12.45 -9.89 -15.61
CA GLY A 145 -12.12 -10.76 -16.74
C GLY A 145 -12.48 -12.23 -16.55
N ASN A 146 -12.16 -12.84 -15.40
CA ASN A 146 -12.37 -14.29 -15.19
C ASN A 146 -13.09 -14.59 -13.87
N VAL A 147 -14.19 -13.89 -13.57
CA VAL A 147 -15.20 -14.54 -12.72
C VAL A 147 -15.93 -15.48 -13.68
N GLU A 148 -15.37 -16.68 -13.84
CA GLU A 148 -16.02 -17.76 -14.60
C GLU A 148 -17.45 -17.90 -14.08
N LYS A 149 -18.38 -17.98 -15.04
CA LYS A 149 -19.82 -18.15 -14.82
C LYS A 149 -20.18 -19.54 -14.26
N ASP A 150 -19.22 -20.34 -13.81
CA ASP A 150 -19.39 -21.79 -13.69
C ASP A 150 -19.32 -22.36 -12.25
N ASP A 151 -19.19 -21.55 -11.19
CA ASP A 151 -19.02 -22.09 -9.83
C ASP A 151 -20.26 -22.13 -8.93
N PHE A 152 -21.45 -21.75 -9.41
CA PHE A 152 -22.69 -21.96 -8.65
C PHE A 152 -23.89 -22.28 -9.56
N PRO A 153 -24.17 -23.57 -9.85
CA PRO A 153 -25.48 -23.95 -10.35
C PRO A 153 -26.49 -23.72 -9.21
N LEU A 154 -27.31 -22.68 -9.37
CA LEU A 154 -28.58 -22.59 -8.65
C LEU A 154 -29.60 -23.33 -9.51
N GLU A 155 -30.06 -24.48 -9.01
CA GLU A 155 -31.29 -25.12 -9.49
C GLU A 155 -32.47 -24.14 -9.48
#